data_AF-A0A850BJJ7-F1
#
_entry.id   AF-A0A850BJJ7-F1
#
_cell.length_a   1.000
_cell.length_b   1.000
_cell.length_c   1.000
_cell.angle_alpha   90.00
_cell.angle_beta   90.00
_cell.angle_gamma   90.00
#
_symmetry.space_group_name_H-M   'P 1'
#
loop_
_entity.id
_entity.type
_entity.pdbx_description
1 polymer ?
#
loop_
_entity_poly.entity_id
_entity_poly.type
_entity_poly.pdbx_seq_one_letter_code
_entity_poly.pdbx_strand_id
1 'polypeptide(L)'
;MYSIRWLVLAASLAALSCDSTDRDFSSGAGGGGGSGGGDGGGGGSSECPATHVCVPQVPEGWTGPVTHVLGAAIPECPAEYPVLETDSNATFVVPMPVCQCECGAPSVTCSTVRHVGYGGTCPLDPQGENTLVNGQCVTTDTSRGFRQPPPQASCGMPTMVEDIQPASFADQARICGGGAIEGQCSGTGLCAPKPAGDFKNVCVYRSGEEACPAGYPTQTVLYNGFSDNRACLPCLCEPNGAQCTGAITVFQTSNCTGANIQEVVKDTTTVENPLCVPFNWVSVKYESTTVNAGTCELVGGGLEGDAVPTDPMTVCCTP
;
A
#
# COMPACT_ATOMS: atom_id res chain seq x y z
N MET A 1 23.35 -15.44 4.28
CA MET A 1 22.36 -16.50 4.00
C MET A 1 21.04 -16.06 4.61
N TYR A 2 20.18 -15.41 3.82
CA TYR A 2 18.89 -14.91 4.27
C TYR A 2 17.84 -16.02 4.15
N SER A 3 17.27 -16.43 5.27
CA SER A 3 16.18 -17.41 5.33
C SER A 3 14.84 -16.67 5.21
N ILE A 4 14.27 -16.68 4.01
CA ILE A 4 12.92 -16.16 3.74
C ILE A 4 11.91 -17.17 4.30
N ARG A 5 11.25 -16.82 5.42
CA ARG A 5 10.08 -17.56 5.91
C ARG A 5 8.84 -17.02 5.19
N TRP A 6 8.26 -17.85 4.33
CA TRP A 6 6.94 -17.65 3.75
C TRP A 6 5.88 -17.89 4.82
N LEU A 7 5.14 -16.84 5.20
CA LEU A 7 3.91 -16.97 5.96
C LEU A 7 2.78 -17.27 4.97
N VAL A 8 2.23 -18.49 5.04
CA VAL A 8 1.04 -18.87 4.28
C VAL A 8 -0.18 -18.28 5.00
N LEU A 9 -0.74 -17.19 4.48
CA LEU A 9 -2.09 -16.74 4.85
C LEU A 9 -3.11 -17.67 4.20
N ALA A 10 -3.83 -18.42 5.02
CA ALA A 10 -5.01 -19.15 4.60
C ALA A 10 -6.16 -18.15 4.37
N ALA A 11 -6.51 -17.91 3.11
CA ALA A 11 -7.70 -17.16 2.74
C ALA A 11 -8.94 -18.04 2.92
N SER A 12 -9.86 -17.63 3.80
CA SER A 12 -11.18 -18.21 3.96
C SER A 12 -12.06 -17.83 2.77
N LEU A 13 -12.32 -18.79 1.88
CA LEU A 13 -13.33 -18.70 0.83
C LEU A 13 -14.73 -18.77 1.45
N ALA A 14 -15.38 -17.63 1.63
CA ALA A 14 -16.83 -17.57 1.81
C ALA A 14 -17.50 -17.62 0.44
N ALA A 15 -18.18 -18.73 0.15
CA ALA A 15 -19.02 -18.88 -1.03
C ALA A 15 -20.23 -17.95 -0.92
N LEU A 16 -20.28 -16.89 -1.73
CA LEU A 16 -21.52 -16.16 -2.01
C LEU A 16 -22.27 -16.90 -3.12
N SER A 17 -23.44 -17.40 -2.77
CA SER A 17 -24.42 -17.96 -3.68
C SER A 17 -24.98 -16.89 -4.62
N CYS A 18 -24.84 -17.07 -5.93
CA CYS A 18 -25.64 -16.34 -6.92
C CYS A 18 -27.08 -16.85 -6.86
N ASP A 19 -27.99 -15.99 -6.42
CA ASP A 19 -29.43 -16.17 -6.58
C ASP A 19 -29.83 -15.62 -7.96
N SER A 20 -30.02 -16.53 -8.92
CA SER A 20 -30.48 -16.21 -10.27
C SER A 20 -31.99 -16.01 -10.25
N THR A 21 -32.43 -14.75 -10.15
CA THR A 21 -33.83 -14.40 -10.44
C THR A 21 -33.95 -14.04 -11.91
N ASP A 22 -34.47 -15.01 -12.67
CA ASP A 22 -35.02 -14.87 -14.01
C ASP A 22 -35.94 -13.65 -14.11
N ARG A 23 -35.66 -12.76 -15.07
CA ARG A 23 -36.66 -11.81 -15.58
C ARG A 23 -36.95 -12.15 -17.03
N ASP A 24 -38.12 -12.76 -17.19
CA ASP A 24 -38.80 -13.02 -18.45
C ASP A 24 -38.87 -11.76 -19.33
N PHE A 25 -38.20 -11.79 -20.48
CA PHE A 25 -38.50 -10.89 -21.59
C PHE A 25 -39.62 -11.51 -22.44
N SER A 26 -40.83 -11.03 -22.18
CA SER A 26 -42.03 -11.30 -22.98
C SER A 26 -41.84 -10.82 -24.42
N SER A 27 -41.86 -11.78 -25.35
CA SER A 27 -41.87 -11.58 -26.79
C SER A 27 -43.24 -11.07 -27.26
N GLY A 28 -43.34 -9.76 -27.52
CA GLY A 28 -44.48 -9.16 -28.19
C GLY A 28 -44.35 -9.28 -29.71
N ALA A 29 -45.12 -10.20 -30.30
CA ALA A 29 -45.34 -10.31 -31.74
C ALA A 29 -46.47 -9.38 -32.21
N GLY A 30 -46.26 -8.74 -33.36
CA GLY A 30 -47.24 -7.94 -34.11
C GLY A 30 -46.50 -6.81 -34.82
N GLY A 31 -46.48 -6.65 -36.13
CA GLY A 31 -47.43 -7.02 -37.18
C GLY A 31 -47.58 -5.76 -38.06
N GLY A 32 -47.41 -5.88 -39.37
CA GLY A 32 -47.70 -4.77 -40.29
C GLY A 32 -46.74 -4.67 -41.47
N GLY A 33 -47.03 -5.42 -42.53
CA GLY A 33 -46.46 -5.19 -43.85
C GLY A 33 -46.96 -3.85 -44.40
N GLY A 34 -46.04 -3.00 -44.80
CA GLY A 34 -46.29 -1.77 -45.54
C GLY A 34 -45.34 -1.69 -46.72
N SER A 35 -45.80 -2.18 -47.88
CA SER A 35 -45.14 -1.98 -49.16
C SER A 35 -45.35 -0.53 -49.61
N GLY A 36 -44.42 0.34 -49.26
CA GLY A 36 -44.35 1.71 -49.79
C GLY A 36 -43.27 1.81 -50.86
N GLY A 37 -43.68 1.77 -52.12
CA GLY A 37 -42.83 2.21 -53.24
C GLY A 37 -42.64 3.72 -53.14
N GLY A 38 -41.42 4.16 -52.85
CA GLY A 38 -41.01 5.55 -52.86
C GLY A 38 -40.03 5.76 -54.01
N ASP A 39 -40.49 6.47 -55.02
CA ASP A 39 -39.77 6.78 -56.24
C ASP A 39 -38.43 7.48 -55.97
N GLY A 40 -37.42 7.05 -56.72
CA GLY A 40 -36.07 7.60 -56.72
C GLY A 40 -36.05 9.08 -57.08
N GLY A 41 -36.05 9.93 -56.06
CA GLY A 41 -35.54 11.28 -56.16
C GLY A 41 -34.01 11.20 -56.28
N GLY A 42 -33.51 11.25 -57.51
CA GLY A 42 -32.10 11.50 -57.80
C GLY A 42 -31.70 12.89 -57.31
N GLY A 43 -31.54 13.05 -56.00
CA GLY A 43 -30.81 14.15 -55.42
C GLY A 43 -29.36 13.94 -55.83
N GLY A 44 -28.86 14.77 -56.75
CA GLY A 44 -27.46 14.74 -57.16
C GLY A 44 -26.60 14.68 -55.92
N SER A 45 -25.72 13.68 -55.86
CA SER A 45 -24.74 13.48 -54.79
C SER A 45 -23.93 14.76 -54.64
N SER A 46 -24.39 15.66 -53.77
CA SER A 46 -23.70 16.91 -53.52
C SER A 46 -22.38 16.54 -52.88
N GLU A 47 -21.29 16.96 -53.51
CA GLU A 47 -19.94 16.79 -52.98
C GLU A 47 -19.88 17.28 -51.53
N CYS A 48 -19.02 16.65 -50.74
CA CYS A 48 -18.80 17.03 -49.35
C CYS A 48 -18.54 18.55 -49.22
N PRO A 49 -19.39 19.32 -48.52
CA PRO A 49 -19.27 20.77 -48.47
C PRO A 49 -17.92 21.23 -47.90
N ALA A 50 -17.49 22.45 -48.23
CA ALA A 50 -16.21 23.00 -47.73
C ALA A 50 -16.14 23.12 -46.20
N THR A 51 -17.30 23.24 -45.52
CA THR A 51 -17.45 23.25 -44.06
C THR A 51 -17.32 21.86 -43.42
N HIS A 52 -17.27 20.81 -44.24
CA HIS A 52 -17.16 19.43 -43.82
C HIS A 52 -15.83 18.83 -44.31
N VAL A 53 -15.50 17.67 -43.75
CA VAL A 53 -14.33 16.88 -44.11
C VAL A 53 -14.74 15.43 -44.28
N CYS A 54 -14.18 14.79 -45.29
CA CYS A 54 -14.35 13.36 -45.51
C CYS A 54 -13.52 12.56 -44.52
N VAL A 55 -14.19 11.76 -43.72
CA VAL A 55 -13.59 10.87 -42.72
C VAL A 55 -13.96 9.42 -43.02
N PRO A 56 -13.18 8.43 -42.51
CA PRO A 56 -13.55 7.03 -42.61
C PRO A 56 -14.95 6.75 -42.02
N GLN A 57 -15.58 5.64 -42.43
CA GLN A 57 -16.80 5.17 -41.78
C GLN A 57 -16.50 4.80 -40.32
N VAL A 58 -17.48 5.05 -39.43
CA VAL A 58 -17.37 4.65 -38.02
C VAL A 58 -17.33 3.12 -37.94
N PRO A 59 -16.27 2.52 -37.38
CA PRO A 59 -16.19 1.06 -37.27
C PRO A 59 -17.23 0.51 -36.31
N GLU A 60 -17.60 -0.76 -36.48
CA GLU A 60 -18.52 -1.44 -35.58
C GLU A 60 -18.01 -1.42 -34.13
N GLY A 61 -18.91 -1.10 -33.18
CA GLY A 61 -18.59 -1.00 -31.75
C GLY A 61 -17.98 0.35 -31.32
N TRP A 62 -17.82 1.31 -32.23
CA TRP A 62 -17.39 2.67 -31.92
C TRP A 62 -18.54 3.67 -32.09
N THR A 63 -18.51 4.75 -31.32
CA THR A 63 -19.46 5.86 -31.41
C THR A 63 -18.80 7.06 -32.09
N GLY A 64 -19.47 7.67 -33.06
CA GLY A 64 -18.98 8.84 -33.78
C GLY A 64 -19.87 9.20 -34.99
N PRO A 65 -19.52 10.24 -35.75
CA PRO A 65 -18.38 11.13 -35.54
C PRO A 65 -18.59 12.07 -34.34
N VAL A 66 -17.53 12.27 -33.57
CA VAL A 66 -17.46 13.23 -32.46
C VAL A 66 -16.25 14.14 -32.63
N THR A 67 -16.15 15.16 -31.79
CA THR A 67 -14.91 15.90 -31.57
C THR A 67 -14.61 15.99 -30.08
N HIS A 68 -13.36 16.19 -29.71
CA HIS A 68 -12.98 16.30 -28.30
C HIS A 68 -12.00 17.45 -28.06
N VAL A 69 -11.98 17.91 -26.81
CA VAL A 69 -11.02 18.89 -26.28
C VAL A 69 -10.47 18.39 -24.94
N LEU A 70 -9.24 18.77 -24.63
CA LEU A 70 -8.54 18.48 -23.38
C LEU A 70 -8.02 19.77 -22.76
N GLY A 71 -8.10 19.86 -21.43
CA GLY A 71 -7.42 20.91 -20.67
C GLY A 71 -8.03 21.15 -19.29
N ALA A 72 -7.42 22.06 -18.54
CA ALA A 72 -7.89 22.45 -17.20
C ALA A 72 -9.21 23.24 -17.20
N ALA A 73 -9.54 23.89 -18.33
CA ALA A 73 -10.82 24.59 -18.52
C ALA A 73 -11.44 24.12 -19.83
N ILE A 74 -12.67 23.61 -19.75
CA ILE A 74 -13.35 22.97 -20.87
C ILE A 74 -14.38 23.91 -21.47
N PRO A 75 -14.26 24.30 -22.75
CA PRO A 75 -15.29 25.07 -23.42
C PRO A 75 -16.58 24.27 -23.64
N GLU A 76 -17.68 24.97 -23.88
CA GLU A 76 -18.93 24.34 -24.33
C GLU A 76 -18.77 23.70 -25.72
N CYS A 77 -19.64 22.73 -26.01
CA CYS A 77 -19.64 22.06 -27.30
C CYS A 77 -19.87 23.05 -28.45
N PRO A 78 -19.10 22.94 -29.56
CA PRO A 78 -19.19 23.88 -30.66
C PRO A 78 -20.50 23.66 -31.45
N ALA A 79 -20.94 24.67 -32.21
CA ALA A 79 -22.21 24.59 -32.94
C ALA A 79 -22.24 23.44 -33.97
N GLU A 80 -21.07 23.07 -34.50
CA GLU A 80 -20.88 21.96 -35.44
C GLU A 80 -21.05 20.58 -34.80
N TYR A 81 -20.88 20.49 -33.47
CA TYR A 81 -21.07 19.28 -32.66
C TYR A 81 -21.83 19.65 -31.38
N PRO A 82 -23.14 19.98 -31.46
CA PRO A 82 -23.84 20.68 -30.38
C PRO A 82 -24.26 19.78 -29.22
N VAL A 83 -24.12 18.46 -29.33
CA VAL A 83 -24.58 17.51 -28.31
C VAL A 83 -23.41 17.14 -27.41
N LEU A 84 -23.54 17.39 -26.11
CA LEU A 84 -22.62 16.84 -25.12
C LEU A 84 -22.82 15.33 -25.02
N GLU A 85 -21.80 14.56 -25.38
CA GLU A 85 -21.82 13.10 -25.25
C GLU A 85 -21.37 12.70 -23.85
N THR A 86 -20.21 13.20 -23.42
CA THR A 86 -19.64 12.90 -22.09
C THR A 86 -18.52 13.86 -21.71
N ASP A 87 -18.36 14.06 -20.40
CA ASP A 87 -17.20 14.68 -19.78
C ASP A 87 -16.39 13.60 -19.06
N SER A 88 -15.07 13.60 -19.25
CA SER A 88 -14.14 12.64 -18.66
C SER A 88 -12.89 13.36 -18.16
N ASN A 89 -11.91 12.61 -17.67
CA ASN A 89 -10.67 13.16 -17.13
C ASN A 89 -9.43 12.59 -17.84
N ALA A 90 -8.34 13.35 -17.78
CA ALA A 90 -7.05 13.00 -18.33
C ALA A 90 -5.92 13.47 -17.40
N THR A 91 -4.69 13.07 -17.70
CA THR A 91 -3.49 13.49 -16.95
C THR A 91 -3.62 13.18 -15.47
N PHE A 92 -3.65 11.89 -15.13
CA PHE A 92 -3.75 11.44 -13.75
C PHE A 92 -2.46 11.77 -12.98
N VAL A 93 -2.61 12.50 -11.87
CA VAL A 93 -1.51 12.96 -11.02
C VAL A 93 -1.65 12.30 -9.65
N VAL A 94 -0.59 11.60 -9.25
CA VAL A 94 -0.48 10.95 -7.95
C VAL A 94 0.69 11.58 -7.21
N PRO A 95 0.44 12.49 -6.25
CA PRO A 95 1.50 13.02 -5.41
C PRO A 95 2.22 11.90 -4.65
N MET A 96 3.53 12.02 -4.46
CA MET A 96 4.31 11.05 -3.70
C MET A 96 3.87 11.08 -2.22
N PRO A 97 3.37 9.96 -1.67
CA PRO A 97 2.96 9.92 -0.27
C PRO A 97 4.18 9.86 0.65
N VAL A 98 4.03 10.38 1.86
CA VAL A 98 5.06 10.34 2.91
C VAL A 98 4.50 9.56 4.10
N CYS A 99 5.13 8.42 4.39
CA CYS A 99 4.94 7.65 5.61
C CYS A 99 6.26 7.64 6.38
N GLN A 100 6.35 8.43 7.45
CA GLN A 100 7.55 8.50 8.28
C GLN A 100 7.24 8.02 9.68
N CYS A 101 8.10 7.16 10.18
CA CYS A 101 8.01 6.66 11.54
C CYS A 101 9.32 6.85 12.28
N GLU A 102 9.20 7.30 13.51
CA GLU A 102 10.33 7.46 14.41
C GLU A 102 10.05 6.68 15.69
N CYS A 103 11.05 5.89 16.10
CA CYS A 103 11.00 5.18 17.37
C CYS A 103 11.51 6.07 18.50
N GLY A 104 10.81 6.04 19.63
CA GLY A 104 11.30 6.64 20.86
C GLY A 104 12.57 5.94 21.38
N ALA A 105 13.24 6.57 22.34
CA ALA A 105 14.38 5.96 23.02
C ALA A 105 13.99 4.63 23.69
N PRO A 106 14.87 3.62 23.68
CA PRO A 106 14.62 2.38 24.40
C PRO A 106 14.66 2.62 25.91
N SER A 107 13.79 1.93 26.63
CA SER A 107 13.85 1.81 28.08
C SER A 107 14.26 0.38 28.43
N VAL A 108 15.28 0.24 29.26
CA VAL A 108 15.79 -1.07 29.69
C VAL A 108 15.77 -1.15 31.20
N THR A 109 15.16 -2.22 31.70
CA THR A 109 15.21 -2.60 33.09
C THR A 109 16.02 -3.89 33.21
N CYS A 110 17.17 -3.79 33.89
CA CYS A 110 17.95 -4.97 34.26
C CYS A 110 17.20 -5.71 35.35
N SER A 111 16.86 -6.96 35.09
CA SER A 111 16.25 -7.77 36.13
C SER A 111 17.29 -8.14 37.19
N THR A 112 16.79 -8.48 38.36
CA THR A 112 17.60 -8.93 39.49
C THR A 112 18.31 -10.24 39.18
N VAL A 113 19.51 -10.41 39.74
CA VAL A 113 20.24 -11.68 39.62
C VAL A 113 19.58 -12.70 40.52
N ARG A 114 19.29 -13.87 39.98
CA ARG A 114 18.79 -15.00 40.76
C ARG A 114 19.95 -15.85 41.24
N HIS A 115 19.87 -16.17 42.51
CA HIS A 115 20.87 -16.90 43.26
C HIS A 115 20.29 -18.25 43.65
N VAL A 116 20.81 -19.32 43.05
CA VAL A 116 20.27 -20.69 43.20
C VAL A 116 21.17 -21.48 44.13
N GLY A 117 20.60 -21.99 45.23
CA GLY A 117 21.30 -22.87 46.17
C GLY A 117 21.32 -24.32 45.69
N TYR A 118 22.45 -25.00 45.87
CA TYR A 118 22.68 -26.41 45.55
C TYR A 118 23.20 -27.15 46.78
N GLY A 119 22.71 -28.38 46.99
CA GLY A 119 23.20 -29.26 48.04
C GLY A 119 24.49 -29.98 47.65
N GLY A 120 25.57 -29.75 48.40
CA GLY A 120 26.77 -30.60 48.39
C GLY A 120 27.80 -30.34 47.28
N THR A 121 27.44 -30.52 46.01
CA THR A 121 28.32 -30.26 44.84
C THR A 121 27.48 -29.93 43.62
N CYS A 122 27.77 -28.84 42.91
CA CYS A 122 27.17 -28.59 41.60
C CYS A 122 27.42 -29.77 40.64
N PRO A 123 26.47 -30.20 39.80
CA PRO A 123 25.11 -29.70 39.58
C PRO A 123 24.06 -30.70 40.08
N LEU A 124 23.47 -30.49 41.26
CA LEU A 124 22.31 -31.27 41.73
C LEU A 124 21.06 -30.38 41.81
N ASP A 125 19.91 -30.93 42.21
CA ASP A 125 18.63 -30.23 42.21
C ASP A 125 18.67 -28.89 42.98
N PRO A 126 18.06 -27.83 42.43
CA PRO A 126 18.00 -26.53 43.10
C PRO A 126 17.23 -26.65 44.43
N GLN A 127 17.88 -26.29 45.53
CA GLN A 127 17.34 -26.36 46.90
C GLN A 127 16.62 -25.06 47.32
N GLY A 128 16.64 -24.03 46.47
CA GLY A 128 15.99 -22.75 46.71
C GLY A 128 16.59 -21.64 45.85
N GLU A 129 15.83 -20.57 45.64
CA GLU A 129 16.23 -19.42 44.84
C GLU A 129 16.01 -18.13 45.63
N ASN A 130 17.05 -17.31 45.72
CA ASN A 130 17.01 -15.99 46.30
C ASN A 130 17.22 -14.94 45.20
N THR A 131 16.55 -13.80 45.33
CA THR A 131 16.71 -12.68 44.41
C THR A 131 17.73 -11.70 44.98
N LEU A 132 18.79 -11.41 44.23
CA LEU A 132 19.77 -10.37 44.56
C LEU A 132 19.38 -9.06 43.87
N VAL A 133 19.02 -8.06 44.68
CA VAL A 133 18.82 -6.69 44.21
C VAL A 133 20.17 -5.97 44.18
N ASN A 134 20.31 -5.00 43.29
CA ASN A 134 21.53 -4.18 43.18
C ASN A 134 21.92 -3.57 44.53
N GLY A 135 23.17 -3.77 44.95
CA GLY A 135 23.72 -3.30 46.22
C GLY A 135 23.33 -4.14 47.44
N GLN A 136 22.42 -5.11 47.30
CA GLN A 136 21.98 -5.94 48.42
C GLN A 136 23.04 -6.97 48.78
N CYS A 137 23.35 -7.03 50.07
CA CYS A 137 24.12 -8.12 50.65
C CYS A 137 23.19 -9.22 51.15
N VAL A 138 23.44 -10.47 50.78
CA VAL A 138 22.66 -11.63 51.24
C VAL A 138 23.60 -12.67 51.83
N THR A 139 23.30 -13.14 53.04
CA THR A 139 24.01 -14.24 53.68
C THR A 139 23.55 -15.59 53.12
N THR A 140 24.48 -16.52 53.02
CA THR A 140 24.26 -17.77 52.31
C THR A 140 25.06 -18.91 52.96
N ASP A 141 24.48 -20.11 53.02
CA ASP A 141 24.98 -21.28 53.76
C ASP A 141 25.30 -22.54 52.89
N THR A 142 25.25 -22.46 51.56
CA THR A 142 25.39 -23.61 50.62
C THR A 142 26.15 -23.26 49.33
N SER A 143 26.51 -24.23 48.46
CA SER A 143 27.09 -23.95 47.12
C SER A 143 26.05 -23.36 46.20
N ARG A 144 26.43 -22.38 45.38
CA ARG A 144 25.44 -21.63 44.60
C ARG A 144 25.86 -21.35 43.17
N GLY A 145 24.86 -21.30 42.29
CA GLY A 145 24.98 -20.79 40.93
C GLY A 145 24.24 -19.46 40.80
N PHE A 146 24.70 -18.63 39.87
CA PHE A 146 24.09 -17.35 39.54
C PHE A 146 23.49 -17.37 38.14
N ARG A 147 22.20 -17.04 38.06
CA ARG A 147 21.48 -16.84 36.80
C ARG A 147 21.06 -15.38 36.68
N GLN A 148 21.51 -14.73 35.62
CA GLN A 148 21.02 -13.42 35.24
C GLN A 148 20.00 -13.61 34.11
N PRO A 149 18.73 -13.25 34.29
CA PRO A 149 17.76 -13.28 33.20
C PRO A 149 18.12 -12.22 32.12
N PRO A 150 17.62 -12.38 30.89
CA PRO A 150 17.79 -11.37 29.86
C PRO A 150 17.17 -10.03 30.29
N PRO A 151 17.70 -8.90 29.80
CA PRO A 151 17.14 -7.59 30.13
C PRO A 151 15.72 -7.47 29.61
N GLN A 152 14.87 -6.76 30.37
CA GLN A 152 13.55 -6.37 29.88
C GLN A 152 13.71 -5.03 29.18
N ALA A 153 13.59 -5.03 27.86
CA ALA A 153 13.64 -3.84 27.05
C ALA A 153 12.27 -3.54 26.46
N SER A 154 11.94 -2.25 26.36
CA SER A 154 10.76 -1.78 25.64
C SER A 154 11.10 -0.49 24.90
N CYS A 155 10.36 -0.23 23.82
CA CYS A 155 10.46 0.99 23.07
C CYS A 155 9.30 1.92 23.40
N GLY A 156 9.53 3.22 23.29
CA GLY A 156 8.43 4.18 23.26
C GLY A 156 7.49 3.89 22.09
N MET A 157 6.23 4.30 22.20
CA MET A 157 5.30 4.24 21.08
C MET A 157 5.90 4.98 19.89
N PRO A 158 5.86 4.40 18.67
CA PRO A 158 6.32 5.11 17.48
C PRO A 158 5.47 6.35 17.25
N THR A 159 6.11 7.42 16.80
CA THR A 159 5.41 8.56 16.21
C THR A 159 5.34 8.35 14.70
N MET A 160 4.12 8.40 14.16
CA MET A 160 3.87 8.31 12.72
C MET A 160 3.47 9.67 12.19
N VAL A 161 4.15 10.12 11.14
CA VAL A 161 3.77 11.27 10.33
C VAL A 161 3.27 10.72 9.00
N GLU A 162 1.99 10.95 8.75
CA GLU A 162 1.31 10.59 7.51
C GLU A 162 0.98 11.86 6.73
N ASP A 163 1.47 11.94 5.50
CA ASP A 163 1.11 12.98 4.53
C ASP A 163 0.85 12.32 3.17
N ILE A 164 -0.43 11.98 2.95
CA ILE A 164 -0.94 11.42 1.70
C ILE A 164 -1.83 12.48 1.05
N GLN A 165 -1.26 13.21 0.09
CA GLN A 165 -2.03 14.14 -0.71
C GLN A 165 -2.94 13.37 -1.69
N PRO A 166 -4.19 13.83 -1.90
CA PRO A 166 -5.16 13.12 -2.73
C PRO A 166 -4.68 13.05 -4.18
N ALA A 167 -4.89 11.90 -4.83
CA ALA A 167 -4.74 11.81 -6.28
C ALA A 167 -5.81 12.65 -6.99
N SER A 168 -5.50 13.12 -8.19
CA SER A 168 -6.39 13.95 -8.98
C SER A 168 -6.11 13.84 -10.47
N PHE A 169 -7.00 14.40 -11.28
CA PHE A 169 -6.76 14.61 -12.69
C PHE A 169 -6.42 16.08 -12.92
N ALA A 170 -5.33 16.35 -13.63
CA ALA A 170 -4.92 17.72 -13.95
C ALA A 170 -5.72 18.31 -15.12
N ASP A 171 -6.18 17.44 -16.03
CA ASP A 171 -6.95 17.83 -17.21
C ASP A 171 -8.32 17.17 -17.20
N GLN A 172 -9.29 17.89 -17.74
CA GLN A 172 -10.60 17.35 -18.09
C GLN A 172 -10.66 17.12 -19.60
N ALA A 173 -11.65 16.34 -20.03
CA ALA A 173 -11.95 16.07 -21.41
C ALA A 173 -13.43 16.23 -21.66
N ARG A 174 -13.80 16.77 -22.81
CA ARG A 174 -15.19 16.81 -23.27
C ARG A 174 -15.31 16.28 -24.66
N ILE A 175 -16.27 15.37 -24.85
CA ILE A 175 -16.62 14.79 -26.13
C ILE A 175 -17.97 15.34 -26.57
N CYS A 176 -18.00 15.88 -27.78
CA CYS A 176 -19.17 16.49 -28.39
C CYS A 176 -19.55 15.76 -29.69
N GLY A 177 -20.83 15.46 -29.85
CA GLY A 177 -21.42 14.75 -30.97
C GLY A 177 -22.54 15.53 -31.64
N GLY A 178 -23.39 14.83 -32.38
CA GLY A 178 -24.59 15.41 -33.02
C GLY A 178 -24.30 16.29 -34.25
N GLY A 179 -23.11 16.19 -34.83
CA GLY A 179 -22.79 16.90 -36.08
C GLY A 179 -23.61 16.38 -37.26
N ALA A 180 -24.15 17.29 -38.07
CA ALA A 180 -24.95 16.93 -39.24
C ALA A 180 -24.07 16.30 -40.33
N ILE A 181 -24.46 15.14 -40.85
CA ILE A 181 -23.76 14.49 -41.97
C ILE A 181 -24.37 14.99 -43.27
N GLU A 182 -23.60 15.71 -44.08
CA GLU A 182 -24.08 16.36 -45.30
C GLU A 182 -23.25 16.00 -46.53
N GLY A 183 -23.91 15.67 -47.63
CA GLY A 183 -23.23 15.33 -48.89
C GLY A 183 -22.57 13.95 -48.89
N GLN A 184 -21.69 13.73 -49.86
CA GLN A 184 -21.02 12.45 -50.08
C GLN A 184 -19.53 12.62 -50.36
N CYS A 185 -18.74 11.69 -49.84
CA CYS A 185 -17.33 11.56 -50.15
C CYS A 185 -17.15 10.77 -51.45
N SER A 186 -16.06 11.03 -52.18
CA SER A 186 -15.74 10.33 -53.43
C SER A 186 -15.41 8.83 -53.26
N GLY A 187 -15.44 8.31 -52.02
CA GLY A 187 -15.21 6.91 -51.67
C GLY A 187 -16.04 6.49 -50.45
N THR A 188 -15.61 5.44 -49.75
CA THR A 188 -16.27 4.92 -48.55
C THR A 188 -15.93 5.78 -47.34
N GLY A 189 -16.71 6.84 -47.09
CA GLY A 189 -16.48 7.75 -45.98
C GLY A 189 -17.73 8.53 -45.60
N LEU A 190 -17.69 9.18 -44.45
CA LEU A 190 -18.72 10.11 -43.97
C LEU A 190 -18.22 11.53 -44.20
N CYS A 191 -19.11 12.41 -44.66
CA CYS A 191 -18.81 13.83 -44.73
C CYS A 191 -19.27 14.49 -43.42
N ALA A 192 -18.35 14.63 -42.48
CA ALA A 192 -18.61 15.14 -41.14
C ALA A 192 -18.24 16.63 -41.01
N PRO A 193 -18.92 17.42 -40.16
CA PRO A 193 -18.57 18.83 -39.97
C PRO A 193 -17.14 18.99 -39.50
N LYS A 194 -16.43 20.02 -40.00
CA LYS A 194 -15.11 20.36 -39.46
C LYS A 194 -15.28 20.94 -38.05
N PRO A 195 -14.58 20.41 -37.04
CA PRO A 195 -14.57 21.01 -35.70
C PRO A 195 -14.03 22.45 -35.73
N ALA A 196 -14.53 23.29 -34.83
CA ALA A 196 -14.15 24.68 -34.70
C ALA A 196 -13.56 25.00 -33.31
N GLY A 197 -12.84 26.12 -33.21
CA GLY A 197 -12.26 26.57 -31.94
C GLY A 197 -11.15 25.64 -31.45
N ASP A 198 -11.21 25.24 -30.18
CA ASP A 198 -10.22 24.36 -29.54
C ASP A 198 -10.42 22.88 -29.89
N PHE A 199 -11.57 22.53 -30.44
CA PHE A 199 -11.88 21.23 -31.00
C PHE A 199 -11.21 21.10 -32.38
N LYS A 200 -10.29 20.14 -32.57
CA LYS A 200 -9.43 20.10 -33.78
C LYS A 200 -9.78 18.99 -34.76
N ASN A 201 -10.11 17.81 -34.25
CA ASN A 201 -10.20 16.60 -35.07
C ASN A 201 -11.57 15.93 -34.98
N VAL A 202 -11.91 15.21 -36.04
CA VAL A 202 -13.05 14.29 -36.03
C VAL A 202 -12.57 12.96 -35.47
N CYS A 203 -13.33 12.43 -34.52
CA CYS A 203 -12.93 11.29 -33.72
C CYS A 203 -14.06 10.27 -33.61
N VAL A 204 -13.70 9.09 -33.14
CA VAL A 204 -14.58 8.03 -32.66
C VAL A 204 -14.17 7.67 -31.24
N TYR A 205 -15.11 7.20 -30.43
CA TYR A 205 -14.81 6.78 -29.06
C TYR A 205 -15.51 5.47 -28.69
N ARG A 206 -14.97 4.76 -27.70
CA ARG A 206 -15.63 3.61 -27.06
C ARG A 206 -15.12 3.42 -25.63
N SER A 207 -15.89 2.70 -24.82
CA SER A 207 -15.45 2.26 -23.51
C SER A 207 -14.32 1.23 -23.61
N GLY A 208 -13.42 1.24 -22.63
CA GLY A 208 -12.23 0.40 -22.57
C GLY A 208 -10.98 1.05 -23.14
N GLU A 209 -9.81 0.47 -22.82
CA GLU A 209 -8.54 0.74 -23.50
C GLU A 209 -8.43 -0.16 -24.73
N GLU A 210 -8.59 0.43 -25.91
CA GLU A 210 -8.76 -0.30 -27.15
C GLU A 210 -7.84 0.28 -28.22
N ALA A 211 -7.30 -0.59 -29.09
CA ALA A 211 -6.47 -0.12 -30.20
C ALA A 211 -7.30 0.70 -31.19
N CYS A 212 -6.73 1.81 -31.67
CA CYS A 212 -7.45 2.64 -32.61
C CYS A 212 -7.68 1.95 -33.96
N PRO A 213 -8.87 2.14 -34.56
CA PRO A 213 -9.19 1.56 -35.85
C PRO A 213 -8.47 2.27 -37.00
N ALA A 214 -8.40 1.59 -38.14
CA ALA A 214 -7.81 2.16 -39.35
C ALA A 214 -8.49 3.49 -39.73
N GLY A 215 -7.68 4.52 -39.97
CA GLY A 215 -8.16 5.86 -40.32
C GLY A 215 -8.34 6.82 -39.14
N TYR A 216 -8.22 6.33 -37.90
CA TYR A 216 -8.22 7.15 -36.68
C TYR A 216 -6.96 6.92 -35.83
N PRO A 217 -5.75 7.19 -36.35
CA PRO A 217 -4.51 6.73 -35.72
C PRO A 217 -4.15 7.42 -34.40
N THR A 218 -4.74 8.58 -34.11
CA THR A 218 -4.37 9.40 -32.95
C THR A 218 -5.18 8.96 -31.74
N GLN A 219 -4.55 8.21 -30.83
CA GLN A 219 -5.18 7.69 -29.62
C GLN A 219 -5.06 8.65 -28.44
N THR A 220 -6.15 8.80 -27.69
CA THR A 220 -6.22 9.42 -26.37
C THR A 220 -7.01 8.49 -25.44
N VAL A 221 -6.47 8.15 -24.28
CA VAL A 221 -7.19 7.40 -23.23
C VAL A 221 -7.67 8.37 -22.15
N LEU A 222 -8.96 8.32 -21.86
CA LEU A 222 -9.66 9.12 -20.85
C LEU A 222 -10.20 8.22 -19.75
N TYR A 223 -10.53 8.80 -18.60
CA TYR A 223 -11.02 8.05 -17.44
C TYR A 223 -12.18 8.78 -16.77
N ASN A 224 -13.17 8.03 -16.29
CA ASN A 224 -14.34 8.60 -15.60
C ASN A 224 -14.17 8.65 -14.09
N GLY A 225 -13.16 7.98 -13.54
CA GLY A 225 -12.87 7.97 -12.11
C GLY A 225 -11.46 7.52 -11.80
N PHE A 226 -11.18 7.38 -10.51
CA PHE A 226 -9.97 6.73 -10.01
C PHE A 226 -10.27 6.07 -8.66
N SER A 227 -9.46 5.08 -8.30
CA SER A 227 -9.40 4.50 -6.96
C SER A 227 -8.10 4.94 -6.30
N ASP A 228 -8.18 5.38 -5.05
CA ASP A 228 -7.02 5.69 -4.21
C ASP A 228 -7.20 4.99 -2.87
N ASN A 229 -6.47 3.90 -2.68
CA ASN A 229 -6.50 3.08 -1.47
C ASN A 229 -5.17 3.15 -0.72
N ARG A 230 -4.31 4.13 -1.06
CA ARG A 230 -3.01 4.34 -0.45
C ARG A 230 -3.17 4.60 1.05
N ALA A 231 -2.37 3.91 1.86
CA ALA A 231 -2.36 4.06 3.30
C ALA A 231 -0.96 3.82 3.86
N CYS A 232 -0.65 4.43 5.00
CA CYS A 232 0.54 4.09 5.76
C CYS A 232 0.29 2.85 6.62
N LEU A 233 1.16 1.84 6.48
CA LEU A 233 1.15 0.68 7.37
C LEU A 233 1.50 1.11 8.79
N PRO A 234 0.92 0.47 9.82
CA PRO A 234 1.28 0.76 11.19
C PRO A 234 2.76 0.50 11.43
N CYS A 235 3.34 1.31 12.31
CA CYS A 235 4.72 1.19 12.75
C CYS A 235 4.79 0.49 14.11
N LEU A 236 5.81 -0.35 14.25
CA LEU A 236 6.17 -0.99 15.50
C LEU A 236 7.65 -0.70 15.77
N CYS A 237 7.99 -0.56 17.05
CA CYS A 237 9.37 -0.37 17.49
C CYS A 237 9.76 -1.54 18.37
N GLU A 238 10.77 -2.29 17.93
CA GLU A 238 11.28 -3.45 18.66
C GLU A 238 12.66 -3.13 19.24
N PRO A 239 12.89 -3.43 20.54
CA PRO A 239 14.19 -3.19 21.15
C PRO A 239 15.22 -4.19 20.61
N ASN A 240 16.39 -3.70 20.22
CA ASN A 240 17.54 -4.49 19.77
C ASN A 240 18.79 -4.11 20.58
N GLY A 241 19.60 -5.10 20.96
CA GLY A 241 20.92 -4.87 21.55
C GLY A 241 20.91 -4.45 23.01
N ALA A 242 19.78 -4.57 23.72
CA ALA A 242 19.72 -4.33 25.15
C ALA A 242 20.59 -5.35 25.91
N GLN A 243 21.43 -4.86 26.82
CA GLN A 243 22.33 -5.68 27.64
C GLN A 243 22.45 -5.14 29.05
N CYS A 244 22.62 -6.04 30.01
CA CYS A 244 22.93 -5.69 31.38
C CYS A 244 24.19 -6.44 31.82
N THR A 245 25.13 -5.70 32.41
CA THR A 245 26.31 -6.29 33.03
C THR A 245 26.32 -5.97 34.51
N GLY A 246 26.78 -6.92 35.31
CA GLY A 246 27.00 -6.70 36.72
C GLY A 246 28.04 -7.63 37.29
N ALA A 247 28.60 -7.21 38.42
CA ALA A 247 29.57 -7.95 39.19
C ALA A 247 28.89 -8.64 40.37
N ILE A 248 29.22 -9.90 40.56
CA ILE A 248 28.83 -10.67 41.74
C ILE A 248 30.07 -10.86 42.58
N THR A 249 30.04 -10.32 43.79
CA THR A 249 31.17 -10.35 44.72
C THR A 249 30.81 -11.20 45.92
N VAL A 250 31.65 -12.17 46.24
CA VAL A 250 31.46 -13.08 47.38
C VAL A 250 32.44 -12.77 48.50
N PHE A 251 31.97 -12.88 49.74
CA PHE A 251 32.68 -12.45 50.96
C PHE A 251 32.69 -13.55 52.02
N GLN A 252 33.71 -13.57 52.89
CA GLN A 252 33.79 -14.46 54.06
C GLN A 252 33.05 -13.92 55.29
N THR A 253 32.61 -12.67 55.22
CA THR A 253 31.84 -12.00 56.29
C THR A 253 30.35 -12.11 55.98
N SER A 254 29.50 -11.89 56.98
CA SER A 254 28.04 -11.91 56.80
C SER A 254 27.45 -10.59 56.31
N ASN A 255 28.27 -9.54 56.18
CA ASN A 255 27.82 -8.18 55.86
C ASN A 255 28.40 -7.63 54.55
N CYS A 256 29.00 -8.49 53.71
CA CYS A 256 29.64 -8.10 52.44
C CYS A 256 30.70 -7.00 52.61
N THR A 257 31.49 -7.07 53.68
CA THR A 257 32.61 -6.17 53.94
C THR A 257 33.92 -6.95 54.06
N GLY A 258 35.05 -6.26 53.90
CA GLY A 258 36.38 -6.88 53.94
C GLY A 258 36.86 -7.37 52.58
N ALA A 259 37.93 -8.17 52.57
CA ALA A 259 38.51 -8.71 51.34
C ALA A 259 37.50 -9.63 50.63
N ASN A 260 37.25 -9.35 49.35
CA ASN A 260 36.49 -10.26 48.50
C ASN A 260 37.32 -11.50 48.19
N ILE A 261 36.66 -12.66 48.12
CA ILE A 261 37.34 -13.91 47.76
C ILE A 261 37.40 -14.03 46.23
N GLN A 262 36.35 -13.56 45.56
CA GLN A 262 36.20 -13.62 44.12
C GLN A 262 35.19 -12.57 43.65
N GLU A 263 35.44 -12.03 42.46
CA GLU A 263 34.51 -11.22 41.70
C GLU A 263 34.20 -11.95 40.39
N VAL A 264 32.91 -12.10 40.08
CA VAL A 264 32.42 -12.75 38.87
C VAL A 264 31.63 -11.73 38.08
N VAL A 265 32.14 -11.33 36.92
CA VAL A 265 31.40 -10.47 35.99
C VAL A 265 30.43 -11.33 35.19
N LYS A 266 29.14 -11.00 35.25
CA LYS A 266 28.08 -11.62 34.46
C LYS A 266 27.62 -10.65 33.38
N ASP A 267 27.55 -11.15 32.16
CA ASP A 267 26.89 -10.51 31.03
C ASP A 267 25.66 -11.35 30.63
N THR A 268 24.53 -10.67 30.44
CA THR A 268 23.27 -11.20 29.91
C THR A 268 23.38 -11.98 28.59
N THR A 269 24.48 -11.84 27.84
CA THR A 269 24.70 -12.57 26.57
C THR A 269 24.93 -14.07 26.76
N THR A 270 25.29 -14.52 27.97
CA THR A 270 25.57 -15.94 28.26
C THR A 270 24.42 -16.59 29.02
N VAL A 271 23.49 -17.16 28.26
CA VAL A 271 22.46 -18.04 28.76
C VAL A 271 23.15 -19.27 29.38
N GLU A 272 22.93 -19.47 30.68
CA GLU A 272 22.97 -20.79 31.33
C GLU A 272 24.31 -21.51 31.48
N ASN A 273 25.32 -20.86 32.09
CA ASN A 273 26.29 -21.64 32.86
C ASN A 273 26.29 -21.20 34.33
N PRO A 274 25.77 -22.02 35.27
CA PRO A 274 25.92 -21.74 36.68
C PRO A 274 27.41 -21.73 37.02
N LEU A 275 27.93 -20.56 37.39
CA LEU A 275 29.28 -20.46 37.92
C LEU A 275 29.27 -21.10 39.30
N CYS A 276 29.89 -22.28 39.40
CA CYS A 276 30.03 -23.00 40.65
C CYS A 276 31.31 -22.55 41.33
N VAL A 277 31.15 -21.71 42.36
CA VAL A 277 32.25 -21.19 43.18
C VAL A 277 32.40 -22.04 44.46
N PRO A 278 33.63 -22.48 44.82
CA PRO A 278 33.86 -23.36 45.97
C PRO A 278 33.53 -22.73 47.34
N PHE A 279 33.40 -23.58 48.35
CA PHE A 279 32.60 -23.43 49.59
C PHE A 279 33.23 -22.64 50.77
N ASN A 280 33.70 -21.40 50.60
CA ASN A 280 34.23 -20.64 51.74
C ASN A 280 33.72 -19.20 51.87
N TRP A 281 32.59 -18.86 51.27
CA TRP A 281 31.95 -17.55 51.38
C TRP A 281 30.67 -17.64 52.22
N VAL A 282 30.40 -16.56 52.95
CA VAL A 282 29.28 -16.39 53.88
C VAL A 282 28.23 -15.44 53.32
N SER A 283 28.61 -14.49 52.47
CA SER A 283 27.67 -13.57 51.84
C SER A 283 28.03 -13.22 50.40
N VAL A 284 27.03 -12.75 49.64
CA VAL A 284 27.16 -12.28 48.27
C VAL A 284 26.52 -10.91 48.10
N LYS A 285 27.15 -10.08 47.27
CA LYS A 285 26.64 -8.80 46.80
C LYS A 285 26.59 -8.79 45.28
N TYR A 286 25.50 -8.29 44.73
CA TYR A 286 25.39 -7.99 43.30
C TYR A 286 25.48 -6.50 43.08
N GLU A 287 26.34 -6.06 42.17
CA GLU A 287 26.46 -4.66 41.75
C GLU A 287 26.30 -4.57 40.23
N SER A 288 25.25 -3.88 39.78
CA SER A 288 25.05 -3.59 38.37
C SER A 288 26.11 -2.58 37.92
N THR A 289 26.86 -2.90 36.86
CA THR A 289 27.99 -2.09 36.42
C THR A 289 27.67 -1.25 35.18
N THR A 290 26.93 -1.82 34.21
CA THR A 290 26.60 -1.09 32.98
C THR A 290 25.28 -1.59 32.40
N VAL A 291 24.41 -0.64 32.05
CA VAL A 291 23.17 -0.88 31.32
C VAL A 291 23.35 -0.34 29.90
N ASN A 292 23.30 -1.22 28.90
CA ASN A 292 23.18 -0.82 27.51
C ASN A 292 21.71 -0.89 27.13
N ALA A 293 21.10 0.26 26.86
CA ALA A 293 19.70 0.32 26.49
C ALA A 293 19.41 -0.27 25.10
N GLY A 294 20.44 -0.41 24.26
CA GLY A 294 20.30 -0.81 22.87
C GLY A 294 19.72 0.30 22.00
N THR A 295 19.07 -0.08 20.92
CA THR A 295 18.32 0.79 20.01
C THR A 295 16.91 0.27 19.81
N CYS A 296 16.00 1.13 19.37
CA CYS A 296 14.69 0.69 18.89
C CYS A 296 14.75 0.60 17.36
N GLU A 297 14.57 -0.60 16.83
CA GLU A 297 14.49 -0.83 15.39
C GLU A 297 13.05 -0.70 14.93
N LEU A 298 12.88 0.02 13.82
CA LEU A 298 11.58 0.23 13.20
C LEU A 298 11.18 -1.01 12.40
N VAL A 299 9.96 -1.48 12.61
CA VAL A 299 9.31 -2.53 11.84
C VAL A 299 8.00 -1.97 11.28
N GLY A 300 7.78 -2.09 9.96
CA GLY A 300 6.59 -1.55 9.30
C GLY A 300 6.80 -0.12 8.77
N GLY A 301 5.73 0.68 8.73
CA GLY A 301 5.77 2.06 8.23
C GLY A 301 5.92 2.24 6.72
N GLY A 302 5.78 1.16 5.96
CA GLY A 302 5.73 1.23 4.51
C GLY A 302 4.40 1.82 4.02
N LEU A 303 4.41 2.29 2.78
CA LEU A 303 3.17 2.56 2.05
C LEU A 303 2.55 1.22 1.62
N GLU A 304 1.24 1.09 1.79
CA GLU A 304 0.44 0.07 1.11
C GLU A 304 -0.59 0.71 0.19
N GLY A 305 -1.15 -0.09 -0.71
CA GLY A 305 -2.13 0.37 -1.69
C GLY A 305 -1.52 1.09 -2.90
N ASP A 306 -2.40 1.55 -3.77
CA ASP A 306 -2.15 2.24 -5.02
C ASP A 306 -3.22 3.31 -5.28
N ALA A 307 -2.87 4.23 -6.19
CA ALA A 307 -3.83 5.13 -6.80
C ALA A 307 -3.81 4.87 -8.30
N VAL A 308 -4.96 4.49 -8.86
CA VAL A 308 -5.09 4.08 -10.27
C VAL A 308 -6.34 4.70 -10.88
N PRO A 309 -6.28 5.16 -12.13
CA PRO A 309 -7.47 5.65 -12.82
C PRO A 309 -8.39 4.46 -13.16
N THR A 310 -9.70 4.71 -13.23
CA THR A 310 -10.73 3.70 -13.47
C THR A 310 -11.64 4.09 -14.64
N ASP A 311 -12.36 3.10 -15.16
CA ASP A 311 -13.36 3.28 -16.22
C ASP A 311 -12.77 3.94 -17.47
N PRO A 312 -11.76 3.31 -18.10
CA PRO A 312 -11.10 3.87 -19.26
C PRO A 312 -12.03 4.00 -20.45
N MET A 313 -11.76 5.00 -21.28
CA MET A 313 -12.44 5.27 -22.53
C MET A 313 -11.40 5.67 -23.57
N THR A 314 -11.43 5.03 -24.74
CA THR A 314 -10.52 5.36 -25.83
C THR A 314 -11.19 6.30 -26.80
N VAL A 315 -10.52 7.41 -27.11
CA VAL A 315 -10.87 8.34 -28.19
C VAL A 315 -9.79 8.22 -29.27
N CYS A 316 -10.21 8.01 -30.51
CA CYS A 316 -9.35 7.86 -31.67
C CYS A 316 -9.72 8.89 -32.72
N CYS A 317 -8.76 9.71 -33.14
CA CYS A 317 -8.99 10.84 -34.01
C CYS A 317 -8.30 10.70 -35.36
N THR A 318 -8.87 11.36 -36.37
CA THR A 318 -8.16 11.58 -37.63
C THR A 318 -6.90 12.44 -37.40
N PRO A 319 -5.90 12.35 -38.29
CA PRO A 319 -4.69 13.19 -38.24
C PRO A 319 -4.99 14.68 -38.34
#